data_AF-A0A2U3K4B9-F1
#
_entry.id   AF-A0A2U3K4B9-F1
#
_cell.length_a   1.000
_cell.length_b   1.000
_cell.length_c   1.000
_cell.angle_alpha   90.00
_cell.angle_beta   90.00
_cell.angle_gamma   90.00
#
_symmetry.space_group_name_H-M   'P 1'
#
loop_
_entity.id
_entity.type
_entity.pdbx_description
1 polymer ?
#
loop_
_entity_poly.entity_id
_entity_poly.type
_entity_poly.pdbx_seq_one_letter_code
_entity_poly.pdbx_strand_id
1 'polypeptide(L)'
;MFISKGLKALGTALVSILIFGQTAMATPATIFYKATSGVAAGQVVQADYSNALSNAPMKSALISALSSVELANGPLFVTDTNGSVIDYEQAISKAEGYVAALSDTVINHATAPTATYKLNADGTVSPITALTVKMVSAVTATTVVGTQPTLPAQVSATMSDNSTQQVAVTWGTVDVSKAGTVTVTGTIAGTAVTATATVTVTATIASVSAVNSTIVVGGTTRFTFTNSDGNTVATPTGVTYSVIGSNASDASITNGVFTTTIDGTYTIQATIGSVTLTTGVTVTAANVSS
;
A
#
# COMPACT_ATOMS: atom_id res chain seq x y z
N MET A 1 18.97 -56.53 -5.25
CA MET A 1 18.04 -55.62 -4.56
C MET A 1 17.30 -54.86 -5.64
N PHE A 2 16.07 -55.27 -5.94
CA PHE A 2 15.32 -54.87 -7.14
C PHE A 2 14.70 -53.48 -6.95
N ILE A 3 15.01 -52.54 -7.86
CA ILE A 3 14.41 -51.21 -7.97
C ILE A 3 13.07 -51.40 -8.68
N SER A 4 11.96 -51.43 -7.95
CA SER A 4 10.68 -51.97 -8.43
C SER A 4 9.54 -50.98 -8.66
N LYS A 5 9.70 -49.65 -8.48
CA LYS A 5 8.59 -48.70 -8.69
C LYS A 5 8.76 -47.72 -9.85
N GLY A 6 9.66 -48.01 -10.79
CA GLY A 6 9.72 -47.25 -12.05
C GLY A 6 10.27 -45.83 -11.93
N LEU A 7 10.83 -45.44 -10.77
CA LEU A 7 11.59 -44.20 -10.61
C LEU A 7 13.03 -44.37 -11.14
N LYS A 8 13.20 -45.01 -12.30
CA LYS A 8 14.51 -45.16 -12.93
C LYS A 8 14.96 -43.81 -13.48
N ALA A 9 15.70 -43.08 -12.65
CA ALA A 9 16.61 -42.00 -12.96
C ALA A 9 16.05 -40.84 -13.82
N LEU A 10 16.12 -39.61 -13.30
CA LEU A 10 16.14 -38.41 -14.17
C LEU A 10 17.49 -38.37 -14.95
N GLY A 11 17.75 -39.38 -15.77
CA GLY A 11 18.97 -39.58 -16.56
C GLY A 11 19.16 -38.53 -17.66
N THR A 12 20.15 -38.77 -18.52
CA THR A 12 20.72 -37.81 -19.50
C THR A 12 19.75 -37.35 -20.59
N ALA A 13 18.57 -37.95 -20.70
CA ALA A 13 17.46 -37.44 -21.47
C ALA A 13 16.26 -37.22 -20.55
N LEU A 14 15.69 -36.01 -20.64
CA LEU A 14 14.37 -35.69 -20.12
C LEU A 14 13.38 -36.80 -20.50
N VAL A 15 12.57 -37.30 -19.55
CA VAL A 15 11.14 -37.68 -19.67
C VAL A 15 10.75 -38.78 -18.66
N SER A 16 9.50 -38.64 -18.17
CA SER A 16 8.69 -39.55 -17.35
C SER A 16 9.01 -39.62 -15.85
N ILE A 17 8.37 -38.73 -15.09
CA ILE A 17 7.72 -39.21 -13.87
C ILE A 17 6.69 -40.25 -14.34
N LEU A 18 6.95 -41.52 -14.01
CA LEU A 18 6.22 -42.75 -14.29
C LEU A 18 6.36 -43.38 -15.69
N ILE A 19 7.07 -44.50 -15.74
CA ILE A 19 6.94 -45.50 -16.81
C ILE A 19 5.63 -46.28 -16.54
N PHE A 20 4.51 -45.73 -16.99
CA PHE A 20 3.33 -46.53 -17.34
C PHE A 20 2.92 -46.06 -18.74
N GLY A 21 2.70 -46.99 -19.66
CA GLY A 21 2.39 -46.67 -21.07
C GLY A 21 1.10 -45.85 -21.20
N GLN A 22 1.21 -44.53 -21.15
CA GLN A 22 0.10 -43.58 -21.28
C GLN A 22 0.37 -42.57 -22.37
N THR A 23 -0.65 -42.35 -23.20
CA THR A 23 -0.78 -41.24 -24.12
C THR A 23 -1.11 -39.97 -23.34
N ALA A 24 -0.29 -38.93 -23.49
CA ALA A 24 -0.49 -37.54 -23.04
C ALA A 24 -0.69 -37.34 -21.52
N MET A 25 0.42 -37.30 -20.77
CA MET A 25 0.44 -36.71 -19.43
C MET A 25 0.54 -35.18 -19.52
N ALA A 26 -0.11 -34.46 -18.60
CA ALA A 26 0.21 -33.07 -18.37
C ALA A 26 1.65 -32.95 -17.83
N THR A 27 2.29 -31.82 -18.09
CA THR A 27 3.67 -31.61 -17.63
C THR A 27 3.68 -31.41 -16.11
N PRO A 28 4.56 -32.10 -15.36
CA PRO A 28 4.76 -31.81 -13.94
C PRO A 28 5.15 -30.35 -13.72
N ALA A 29 4.51 -29.68 -12.77
CA ALA A 29 4.86 -28.32 -12.36
C ALA A 29 5.65 -28.34 -11.05
N THR A 30 5.13 -29.01 -10.02
CA THR A 30 5.77 -29.04 -8.69
C THR A 30 5.69 -30.44 -8.10
N ILE A 31 6.79 -30.90 -7.51
CA ILE A 31 6.88 -32.19 -6.84
C ILE A 31 6.94 -31.94 -5.33
N PHE A 32 6.14 -32.68 -4.57
CA PHE A 32 6.13 -32.65 -3.11
C PHE A 32 6.51 -34.03 -2.58
N TYR A 33 7.52 -34.10 -1.71
CA TYR A 33 7.96 -35.34 -1.12
C TYR A 33 8.29 -35.17 0.36
N LYS A 34 8.05 -36.22 1.15
CA LYS A 34 8.49 -36.23 2.55
C LYS A 34 9.95 -36.65 2.63
N ALA A 35 10.84 -35.73 2.96
CA ALA A 35 12.27 -36.02 3.00
C ALA A 35 12.58 -37.08 4.08
N THR A 36 13.47 -38.01 3.74
CA THR A 36 13.81 -39.16 4.61
C THR A 36 15.12 -38.96 5.37
N SER A 37 15.89 -37.92 5.04
CA SER A 37 17.19 -37.62 5.63
C SER A 37 17.51 -36.12 5.56
N GLY A 38 18.61 -35.71 6.22
CA GLY A 38 19.11 -34.34 6.20
C GLY A 38 18.28 -33.35 7.03
N VAL A 39 18.48 -32.05 6.78
CA VAL A 39 17.88 -30.94 7.55
C VAL A 39 16.35 -30.85 7.46
N ALA A 40 15.75 -31.55 6.51
CA ALA A 40 14.30 -31.62 6.29
C ALA A 40 13.72 -33.00 6.61
N ALA A 41 14.46 -33.88 7.30
CA ALA A 41 13.97 -35.23 7.60
C ALA A 41 12.59 -35.20 8.29
N GLY A 42 11.63 -35.94 7.73
CA GLY A 42 10.24 -35.98 8.16
C GLY A 42 9.35 -34.83 7.67
N GLN A 43 9.91 -33.83 7.00
CA GLN A 43 9.21 -32.64 6.52
C GLN A 43 8.84 -32.76 5.03
N VAL A 44 7.82 -32.02 4.60
CA VAL A 44 7.44 -31.95 3.18
C VAL A 44 8.31 -30.92 2.48
N VAL A 45 9.03 -31.37 1.45
CA VAL A 45 9.85 -30.54 0.59
C VAL A 45 9.13 -30.36 -0.75
N GLN A 46 9.05 -29.12 -1.24
CA GLN A 46 8.64 -28.84 -2.62
C GLN A 46 9.85 -28.64 -3.53
N ALA A 47 9.73 -29.10 -4.77
CA ALA A 47 10.69 -28.85 -5.83
C ALA A 47 9.98 -28.40 -7.12
N ASP A 48 10.42 -27.28 -7.69
CA ASP A 48 9.97 -26.83 -9.01
C ASP A 48 10.57 -27.74 -10.09
N TYR A 49 9.71 -28.37 -10.88
CA TYR A 49 10.13 -29.35 -11.88
C TYR A 49 10.99 -28.70 -12.96
N SER A 50 10.53 -27.57 -13.53
CA SER A 50 11.23 -26.87 -14.61
C SER A 50 12.61 -26.36 -14.17
N ASN A 51 12.70 -25.86 -12.93
CA ASN A 51 13.95 -25.39 -12.33
C ASN A 51 14.91 -26.55 -12.06
N ALA A 52 14.42 -27.69 -11.59
CA ALA A 52 15.24 -28.88 -11.43
C ALA A 52 15.79 -29.37 -12.78
N LEU A 53 15.03 -29.24 -13.87
CA LEU A 53 15.50 -29.62 -15.20
C LEU A 53 16.60 -28.70 -15.74
N SER A 54 16.52 -27.40 -15.46
CA SER A 54 17.49 -26.41 -15.93
C SER A 54 18.75 -26.31 -15.06
N ASN A 55 18.71 -26.79 -13.80
CA ASN A 55 19.82 -26.71 -12.86
C ASN A 55 20.37 -28.09 -12.48
N ALA A 56 21.57 -28.44 -12.96
CA ALA A 56 22.18 -29.74 -12.72
C ALA A 56 22.34 -30.12 -11.22
N PRO A 57 22.73 -29.21 -10.31
CA PRO A 57 22.80 -29.53 -8.88
C PRO A 57 21.44 -29.90 -8.30
N MET A 58 20.42 -29.07 -8.57
CA MET A 58 19.04 -29.34 -8.16
C MET A 58 18.51 -30.66 -8.73
N LYS A 59 18.78 -30.94 -10.02
CA LYS A 59 18.41 -32.20 -10.67
C LYS A 59 18.97 -33.40 -9.90
N SER A 60 20.27 -33.39 -9.62
CA SER A 60 20.98 -34.48 -8.93
C SER A 60 20.46 -34.69 -7.51
N ALA A 61 20.24 -33.59 -6.78
CA ALA A 61 19.68 -33.62 -5.43
C ALA A 61 18.25 -34.19 -5.43
N LEU A 62 17.41 -33.77 -6.39
CA LEU A 62 16.05 -34.27 -6.53
C LEU A 62 16.02 -35.77 -6.83
N ILE A 63 16.85 -36.27 -7.77
CA ILE A 63 16.97 -37.72 -8.05
C ILE A 63 17.28 -38.51 -6.77
N SER A 64 18.27 -38.04 -6.02
CA SER A 64 18.74 -38.72 -4.81
C SER A 64 17.65 -38.72 -3.73
N ALA A 65 16.94 -37.61 -3.57
CA ALA A 65 15.83 -37.48 -2.63
C ALA A 65 14.68 -38.42 -3.00
N LEU A 66 14.23 -38.40 -4.25
CA LEU A 66 13.11 -39.24 -4.70
C LEU A 66 13.44 -40.74 -4.64
N SER A 67 14.68 -41.12 -4.95
CA SER A 67 15.15 -42.52 -4.78
C SER A 67 15.09 -42.96 -3.32
N SER A 68 15.42 -42.06 -2.39
CA SER A 68 15.35 -42.34 -0.95
C SER A 68 13.91 -42.41 -0.44
N VAL A 69 13.01 -41.62 -1.02
CA VAL A 69 11.56 -41.64 -0.73
C VAL A 69 10.94 -42.95 -1.21
N GLU A 70 11.27 -43.39 -2.43
CA GLU A 70 10.81 -44.67 -2.98
C GLU A 70 11.25 -45.85 -2.09
N LEU A 71 12.53 -45.89 -1.71
CA LEU A 71 13.08 -46.93 -0.82
C LEU A 71 12.38 -46.96 0.55
N ALA A 72 11.89 -45.82 1.02
CA ALA A 72 11.19 -45.70 2.29
C ALA A 72 9.67 -45.89 2.18
N ASN A 73 9.12 -46.10 0.96
CA ASN A 73 7.68 -46.01 0.68
C ASN A 73 7.05 -44.71 1.22
N GLY A 74 7.78 -43.60 1.07
CA GLY A 74 7.35 -42.29 1.53
C GLY A 74 6.37 -41.62 0.55
N PRO A 75 5.53 -40.69 1.04
CA PRO A 75 4.55 -40.00 0.19
C PRO A 75 5.24 -39.12 -0.88
N LEU A 76 4.69 -39.18 -2.09
CA LEU A 76 5.13 -38.43 -3.26
C LEU A 76 3.90 -37.90 -4.01
N PHE A 77 3.77 -36.57 -4.06
CA PHE A 77 2.71 -35.90 -4.80
C PHE A 77 3.31 -35.07 -5.93
N VAL A 78 2.57 -34.93 -7.04
CA VAL A 78 2.94 -34.00 -8.11
C VAL A 78 1.72 -33.17 -8.47
N THR A 79 1.93 -31.87 -8.54
CA THR A 79 0.99 -30.94 -9.17
C THR A 79 1.39 -30.74 -10.62
N ASP A 80 0.45 -30.99 -11.52
CA ASP A 80 0.65 -30.82 -12.96
C ASP A 80 0.21 -29.41 -13.43
N THR A 81 0.63 -29.02 -14.63
CA THR A 81 0.26 -27.73 -15.23
C THR A 81 -1.24 -27.55 -15.48
N ASN A 82 -2.02 -28.63 -15.50
CA ASN A 82 -3.48 -28.59 -15.59
C ASN A 82 -4.17 -28.41 -14.22
N GLY A 83 -3.40 -28.31 -13.13
CA GLY A 83 -3.89 -28.13 -11.76
C GLY A 83 -4.18 -29.42 -10.99
N SER A 84 -4.05 -30.60 -11.61
CA SER A 84 -4.26 -31.89 -10.92
C SER A 84 -3.19 -32.13 -9.87
N VAL A 85 -3.55 -32.79 -8.77
CA VAL A 85 -2.62 -33.15 -7.69
C VAL A 85 -2.69 -34.65 -7.47
N ILE A 86 -1.70 -35.38 -7.99
CA ILE A 86 -1.71 -36.83 -7.98
C ILE A 86 -0.79 -37.35 -6.87
N ASP A 87 -1.31 -38.22 -6.01
CA ASP A 87 -0.52 -39.08 -5.11
C ASP A 87 0.03 -40.26 -5.93
N TYR A 88 1.29 -40.15 -6.31
CA TYR A 88 1.94 -41.11 -7.18
C TYR A 88 2.26 -42.42 -6.45
N GLU A 89 2.49 -42.37 -5.14
CA GLU A 89 2.75 -43.57 -4.35
C GLU A 89 1.49 -44.44 -4.29
N GLN A 90 0.32 -43.82 -4.12
CA GLN A 90 -0.97 -44.50 -4.14
C GLN A 90 -1.37 -45.01 -5.53
N ALA A 91 -1.15 -44.21 -6.58
CA ALA A 91 -1.40 -44.63 -7.96
C ALA A 91 -0.58 -45.88 -8.33
N ILE A 92 0.71 -45.89 -7.97
CA ILE A 92 1.60 -47.06 -8.17
C ILE A 92 1.09 -48.26 -7.37
N SER A 93 0.68 -48.05 -6.11
CA SER A 93 0.18 -49.12 -5.25
C SER A 93 -1.10 -49.76 -5.79
N LYS A 94 -1.94 -49.00 -6.50
CA LYS A 94 -3.14 -49.52 -7.19
C LYS A 94 -2.89 -50.00 -8.63
N ALA A 95 -1.68 -49.84 -9.15
CA ALA A 95 -1.34 -50.06 -10.56
C ALA A 95 -2.23 -49.23 -11.52
N GLU A 96 -2.62 -48.02 -11.12
CA GLU A 96 -3.43 -47.11 -11.93
C GLU A 96 -2.55 -46.23 -12.82
N GLY A 97 -2.91 -46.12 -14.10
CA GLY A 97 -2.31 -45.15 -15.00
C GLY A 97 -2.89 -43.74 -14.80
N TYR A 98 -2.20 -42.72 -15.30
CA TYR A 98 -2.58 -41.31 -15.19
C TYR A 98 -4.08 -40.98 -15.42
N VAL A 99 -4.67 -41.43 -16.53
CA VAL A 99 -6.09 -41.17 -16.83
C VAL A 99 -7.04 -41.76 -15.79
N ALA A 100 -6.72 -42.92 -15.20
CA ALA A 100 -7.51 -43.52 -14.13
C ALA A 100 -7.30 -42.77 -12.80
N ALA A 101 -6.04 -42.39 -12.51
CA ALA A 101 -5.69 -41.59 -11.35
C ALA A 101 -6.46 -40.25 -11.31
N LEU A 102 -6.72 -39.61 -12.46
CA LEU A 102 -7.48 -38.36 -12.54
C LEU A 102 -8.93 -38.47 -12.02
N SER A 103 -9.56 -39.65 -12.14
CA SER A 103 -10.94 -39.87 -11.69
C SER A 103 -11.03 -40.50 -10.30
N ASP A 104 -9.93 -40.98 -9.73
CA ASP A 104 -9.89 -41.55 -8.38
C ASP A 104 -9.64 -40.46 -7.33
N THR A 105 -10.66 -40.18 -6.51
CA THR A 105 -10.61 -39.17 -5.44
C THR A 105 -9.63 -39.46 -4.29
N VAL A 106 -9.11 -40.70 -4.19
CA VAL A 106 -8.09 -41.09 -3.22
C VAL A 106 -6.68 -40.81 -3.75
N ILE A 107 -6.52 -40.68 -5.07
CA ILE A 107 -5.24 -40.41 -5.75
C ILE A 107 -5.16 -38.97 -6.25
N ASN A 108 -6.24 -38.44 -6.84
CA ASN A 108 -6.34 -37.06 -7.28
C ASN A 108 -6.94 -36.19 -6.17
N HIS A 109 -6.09 -35.42 -5.52
CA HIS A 109 -6.45 -34.56 -4.41
C HIS A 109 -6.87 -33.18 -4.90
N ALA A 110 -7.78 -32.53 -4.16
CA ALA A 110 -8.18 -31.14 -4.45
C ALA A 110 -7.06 -30.12 -4.18
N THR A 111 -6.14 -30.44 -3.27
CA THR A 111 -5.06 -29.55 -2.82
C THR A 111 -3.77 -30.32 -2.59
N ALA A 112 -2.65 -29.72 -2.98
CA ALA A 112 -1.32 -30.24 -2.69
C ALA A 112 -0.99 -30.20 -1.18
N PRO A 113 -0.11 -31.09 -0.69
CA PRO A 113 0.43 -30.97 0.67
C PRO A 113 1.13 -29.64 0.89
N THR A 114 1.00 -29.07 2.09
CA THR A 114 1.74 -27.84 2.46
C THR A 114 3.22 -28.17 2.68
N ALA A 115 4.09 -27.63 1.83
CA ALA A 115 5.53 -27.75 2.01
C ALA A 115 6.04 -26.81 3.12
N THR A 116 6.97 -27.32 3.93
CA THR A 116 7.69 -26.54 4.96
C THR A 116 9.13 -26.27 4.54
N TYR A 117 9.61 -26.92 3.48
CA TYR A 117 10.94 -26.76 2.91
C TYR A 117 10.89 -26.68 1.39
N LYS A 118 11.92 -26.06 0.78
CA LYS A 118 12.11 -26.02 -0.66
C LYS A 118 13.47 -26.60 -1.05
N LEU A 119 13.53 -27.29 -2.19
CA LEU A 119 14.77 -27.64 -2.86
C LEU A 119 15.22 -26.46 -3.74
N ASN A 120 16.43 -25.97 -3.51
CA ASN A 120 16.99 -24.80 -4.20
C ASN A 120 17.74 -25.20 -5.48
N ALA A 121 17.99 -24.22 -6.34
CA ALA A 121 18.72 -24.40 -7.61
C ALA A 121 20.15 -24.97 -7.43
N ASP A 122 20.79 -24.68 -6.29
CA ASP A 122 22.11 -25.19 -5.93
C ASP A 122 22.08 -26.63 -5.36
N GLY A 123 20.91 -27.25 -5.27
CA GLY A 123 20.72 -28.60 -4.72
C GLY A 123 20.59 -28.67 -3.21
N THR A 124 20.67 -27.54 -2.50
CA THR A 124 20.44 -27.48 -1.05
C THR A 124 18.95 -27.48 -0.73
N VAL A 125 18.59 -27.89 0.50
CA VAL A 125 17.22 -27.80 1.01
C VAL A 125 17.17 -26.76 2.12
N SER A 126 16.21 -25.84 2.07
CA SER A 126 16.04 -24.79 3.09
C SER A 126 14.58 -24.63 3.53
N PRO A 127 14.33 -24.17 4.78
CA PRO A 127 12.98 -23.91 5.25
C PRO A 127 12.26 -22.87 4.38
N ILE A 128 10.97 -23.07 4.14
CA ILE A 128 10.09 -22.04 3.59
C ILE A 128 9.70 -21.13 4.75
N THR A 129 10.25 -19.93 4.76
CA THR A 129 9.91 -18.90 5.74
C THR A 129 8.79 -18.02 5.18
N ALA A 130 7.77 -17.78 5.99
CA ALA A 130 6.73 -16.81 5.64
C ALA A 130 7.39 -15.42 5.53
N LEU A 131 7.08 -14.69 4.45
CA LEU A 131 7.57 -13.34 4.28
C LEU A 131 6.92 -12.42 5.29
N THR A 132 7.74 -11.65 6.00
CA THR A 132 7.28 -10.65 6.96
C THR A 132 7.62 -9.26 6.45
N VAL A 133 6.76 -8.29 6.70
CA VAL A 133 7.05 -6.88 6.42
C VAL A 133 8.26 -6.45 7.24
N LYS A 134 9.30 -5.94 6.56
CA LYS A 134 10.54 -5.45 7.19
C LYS A 134 10.53 -3.94 7.31
N MET A 135 10.09 -3.24 6.25
CA MET A 135 10.05 -1.78 6.20
C MET A 135 8.92 -1.32 5.28
N VAL A 136 8.38 -0.13 5.54
CA VAL A 136 7.31 0.49 4.76
C VAL A 136 7.79 1.84 4.27
N SER A 137 7.57 2.13 2.99
CA SER A 137 7.89 3.45 2.42
C SER A 137 6.96 4.52 2.99
N ALA A 138 7.53 5.63 3.43
CA ALA A 138 6.75 6.79 3.86
C ALA A 138 6.00 7.41 2.67
N VAL A 139 4.83 7.99 2.94
CA VAL A 139 4.02 8.70 1.95
C VAL A 139 3.79 10.14 2.38
N THR A 140 3.48 11.01 1.42
CA THR A 140 3.13 12.40 1.68
C THR A 140 1.78 12.75 1.08
N ALA A 141 1.06 13.67 1.71
CA ALA A 141 -0.19 14.21 1.20
C ALA A 141 -0.30 15.69 1.54
N THR A 142 -1.17 16.39 0.82
CA THR A 142 -1.50 17.79 1.12
C THR A 142 -3.01 17.94 1.20
N THR A 143 -3.46 18.85 2.06
CA THR A 143 -4.87 19.21 2.18
C THR A 143 -4.99 20.68 2.62
N VAL A 144 -6.22 21.18 2.67
CA VAL A 144 -6.55 22.46 3.27
C VAL A 144 -7.23 22.26 4.63
N VAL A 145 -7.16 23.29 5.48
CA VAL A 145 -7.84 23.31 6.78
C VAL A 145 -9.31 22.89 6.64
N GLY A 146 -9.75 21.99 7.53
CA GLY A 146 -11.11 21.46 7.57
C GLY A 146 -11.41 20.34 6.56
N THR A 147 -10.48 20.01 5.66
CA THR A 147 -10.68 18.95 4.66
C THR A 147 -9.74 17.77 4.92
N GLN A 148 -10.28 16.55 5.00
CA GLN A 148 -9.48 15.34 5.22
C GLN A 148 -8.63 15.00 3.97
N PRO A 149 -7.33 14.70 4.10
CA PRO A 149 -6.50 14.24 2.98
C PRO A 149 -6.93 12.84 2.50
N THR A 150 -6.75 12.59 1.20
CA THR A 150 -6.83 11.25 0.62
C THR A 150 -5.48 10.55 0.78
N LEU A 151 -5.42 9.52 1.64
CA LEU A 151 -4.24 8.68 1.84
C LEU A 151 -4.37 7.37 1.04
N PRO A 152 -3.26 6.80 0.53
CA PRO A 152 -3.32 5.60 -0.31
C PRO A 152 -3.71 4.37 0.51
N ALA A 153 -4.62 3.53 -0.02
CA ALA A 153 -5.06 2.30 0.65
C ALA A 153 -3.98 1.20 0.66
N GLN A 154 -2.97 1.30 -0.20
CA GLN A 154 -1.82 0.40 -0.25
C GLN A 154 -0.53 1.20 -0.34
N VAL A 155 0.53 0.67 0.26
CA VAL A 155 1.87 1.25 0.21
C VAL A 155 2.89 0.18 -0.14
N SER A 156 4.00 0.64 -0.72
CA SER A 156 5.15 -0.21 -0.98
C SER A 156 5.85 -0.59 0.33
N ALA A 157 6.10 -1.88 0.51
CA ALA A 157 6.84 -2.43 1.63
C ALA A 157 7.99 -3.33 1.14
N THR A 158 9.10 -3.25 1.86
CA THR A 158 10.21 -4.20 1.72
C THR A 158 9.96 -5.38 2.65
N MET A 159 10.00 -6.59 2.10
CA MET A 159 9.78 -7.84 2.84
C MET A 159 11.09 -8.37 3.43
N SER A 160 11.02 -9.43 4.23
CA SER A 160 12.16 -10.07 4.89
C SER A 160 13.20 -10.64 3.92
N ASP A 161 12.78 -11.03 2.71
CA ASP A 161 13.65 -11.48 1.62
C ASP A 161 14.19 -10.33 0.74
N ASN A 162 13.93 -9.08 1.13
CA ASN A 162 14.21 -7.85 0.38
C ASN A 162 13.42 -7.69 -0.93
N SER A 163 12.41 -8.52 -1.18
CA SER A 163 11.43 -8.25 -2.24
C SER A 163 10.57 -7.04 -1.88
N THR A 164 9.95 -6.43 -2.90
CA THR A 164 9.01 -5.31 -2.72
C THR A 164 7.59 -5.80 -2.98
N GLN A 165 6.66 -5.49 -2.07
CA GLN A 165 5.24 -5.83 -2.21
C GLN A 165 4.35 -4.64 -1.84
N GLN A 166 3.13 -4.62 -2.39
CA GLN A 166 2.09 -3.69 -1.95
C GLN A 166 1.35 -4.29 -0.74
N VAL A 167 1.28 -3.54 0.34
CA VAL A 167 0.57 -3.94 1.57
C VAL A 167 -0.57 -2.98 1.85
N ALA A 168 -1.71 -3.53 2.25
CA ALA A 168 -2.87 -2.73 2.63
C ALA A 168 -2.61 -1.99 3.95
N VAL A 169 -3.00 -0.72 4.00
CA VAL A 169 -2.82 0.15 5.16
C VAL A 169 -4.15 0.73 5.58
N THR A 170 -4.41 0.69 6.89
CA THR A 170 -5.51 1.45 7.51
C THR A 170 -4.92 2.65 8.22
N TRP A 171 -5.28 3.85 7.78
CA TRP A 171 -4.77 5.10 8.34
C TRP A 171 -5.59 5.58 9.53
N GLY A 172 -4.93 6.21 10.50
CA GLY A 172 -5.61 6.97 11.54
C GLY A 172 -6.25 8.27 11.00
N THR A 173 -7.03 8.93 11.86
CA THR A 173 -7.57 10.27 11.58
C THR A 173 -6.44 11.30 11.55
N VAL A 174 -6.54 12.28 10.64
CA VAL A 174 -5.59 13.39 10.56
C VAL A 174 -6.26 14.62 11.14
N ASP A 175 -5.59 15.30 12.09
CA ASP A 175 -6.06 16.60 12.55
C ASP A 175 -5.82 17.64 11.46
N VAL A 176 -6.91 18.17 10.91
CA VAL A 176 -6.91 19.19 9.86
C VAL A 176 -7.48 20.52 10.36
N SER A 177 -7.58 20.72 11.68
CA SER A 177 -8.17 21.92 12.27
C SER A 177 -7.26 23.15 12.15
N LYS A 178 -5.94 22.95 12.01
CA LYS A 178 -4.94 24.01 11.91
C LYS A 178 -3.97 23.72 10.77
N ALA A 179 -3.45 24.77 10.15
CA ALA A 179 -2.38 24.63 9.17
C ALA A 179 -1.08 24.16 9.85
N GLY A 180 -0.29 23.38 9.12
CA GLY A 180 0.95 22.80 9.60
C GLY A 180 1.23 21.41 9.03
N THR A 181 2.29 20.79 9.53
CA THR A 181 2.65 19.43 9.16
C THR A 181 2.21 18.46 10.26
N VAL A 182 1.45 17.44 9.88
CA VAL A 182 0.94 16.40 10.76
C VAL A 182 1.44 15.04 10.29
N THR A 183 1.97 14.25 11.21
CA THR A 183 2.35 12.86 10.94
C THR A 183 1.25 11.94 11.41
N VAL A 184 0.80 11.03 10.54
CA VAL A 184 -0.19 10.00 10.88
C VAL A 184 0.39 8.61 10.67
N THR A 185 0.08 7.73 11.61
CA THR A 185 0.49 6.33 11.58
C THR A 185 -0.60 5.48 10.92
N GLY A 186 -0.18 4.53 10.09
CA GLY A 186 -1.04 3.52 9.48
C GLY A 186 -0.73 2.12 10.02
N THR A 187 -1.77 1.30 10.19
CA THR A 187 -1.67 -0.09 10.61
C THR A 187 -1.72 -1.05 9.42
N ILE A 188 -0.95 -2.13 9.50
CA ILE A 188 -0.89 -3.19 8.50
C ILE A 188 -1.26 -4.50 9.18
N ALA A 189 -2.22 -5.24 8.62
CA ALA A 189 -2.68 -6.49 9.20
C ALA A 189 -1.56 -7.55 9.23
N GLY A 190 -1.47 -8.29 10.35
CA GLY A 190 -0.51 -9.39 10.50
C GLY A 190 0.94 -8.96 10.79
N THR A 191 1.20 -7.68 11.08
CA THR A 191 2.53 -7.20 11.46
C THR A 191 2.47 -6.08 12.52
N ALA A 192 3.55 -5.94 13.29
CA ALA A 192 3.76 -4.81 14.19
C ALA A 192 4.43 -3.61 13.49
N VAL A 193 4.90 -3.78 12.26
CA VAL A 193 5.48 -2.69 11.46
C VAL A 193 4.37 -1.75 11.00
N THR A 194 4.56 -0.45 11.24
CA THR A 194 3.59 0.60 10.90
C THR A 194 3.99 1.37 9.65
N ALA A 195 3.01 1.88 8.93
CA ALA A 195 3.21 2.87 7.87
C ALA A 195 3.22 4.30 8.45
N THR A 196 3.87 5.23 7.77
CA THR A 196 3.91 6.65 8.15
C THR A 196 3.52 7.53 6.98
N ALA A 197 2.60 8.45 7.21
CA ALA A 197 2.25 9.49 6.25
C ALA A 197 2.51 10.88 6.85
N THR A 198 3.16 11.76 6.08
CA THR A 198 3.34 13.17 6.42
C THR A 198 2.33 13.99 5.62
N VAL A 199 1.41 14.65 6.33
CA VAL A 199 0.36 15.48 5.74
C VAL A 199 0.68 16.95 5.96
N THR A 200 0.71 17.73 4.88
CA THR A 200 0.79 19.19 4.95
C THR A 200 -0.61 19.78 4.84
N VAL A 201 -1.08 20.44 5.91
CA VAL A 201 -2.34 21.17 5.95
C VAL A 201 -2.05 22.64 5.67
N THR A 202 -2.68 23.20 4.65
CA THR A 202 -2.54 24.61 4.26
C THR A 202 -3.78 25.41 4.64
N ALA A 203 -3.57 26.65 5.09
CA ALA A 203 -4.67 27.58 5.34
C ALA A 203 -4.88 28.52 4.15
N THR A 204 -6.09 29.03 4.04
CA THR A 204 -6.53 30.01 3.04
C THR A 204 -7.06 31.23 3.78
N ILE A 205 -6.98 32.41 3.15
CA ILE A 205 -7.59 33.62 3.73
C ILE A 205 -9.11 33.44 3.75
N ALA A 206 -9.71 33.51 4.93
CA ALA A 206 -11.13 33.26 5.12
C ALA A 206 -11.93 34.56 5.31
N SER A 207 -11.36 35.54 5.99
CA SER A 207 -12.05 36.80 6.28
C SER A 207 -11.12 38.00 6.35
N VAL A 208 -11.71 39.17 6.17
CA VAL A 208 -11.12 40.49 6.42
C VAL A 208 -12.01 41.24 7.41
N SER A 209 -11.39 41.96 8.34
CA SER A 209 -12.09 42.74 9.35
C SER A 209 -11.42 44.10 9.52
N ALA A 210 -12.21 45.15 9.75
CA ALA A 210 -11.66 46.41 10.23
C ALA A 210 -11.14 46.27 11.67
N VAL A 211 -9.98 46.85 11.97
CA VAL A 211 -9.43 46.88 13.34
C VAL A 211 -10.39 47.60 14.28
N ASN A 212 -11.02 48.67 13.78
CA ASN A 212 -12.11 49.39 14.44
C ASN A 212 -13.27 49.47 13.46
N SER A 213 -14.32 48.69 13.69
CA SER A 213 -15.53 48.69 12.87
C SER A 213 -16.37 49.96 13.01
N THR A 214 -16.08 50.78 14.02
CA THR A 214 -16.73 52.07 14.26
C THR A 214 -15.68 53.12 14.55
N ILE A 215 -15.72 54.22 13.79
CA ILE A 215 -14.85 55.39 13.96
C ILE A 215 -15.71 56.66 13.88
N VAL A 216 -15.17 57.79 14.33
CA VAL A 216 -15.79 59.11 14.10
C VAL A 216 -15.33 59.69 12.77
N VAL A 217 -16.10 60.64 12.20
CA VAL A 217 -15.69 61.42 11.03
C VAL A 217 -14.27 61.97 11.20
N GLY A 218 -13.42 61.78 10.19
CA GLY A 218 -11.99 62.13 10.22
C GLY A 218 -11.08 61.11 10.94
N GLY A 219 -11.65 60.09 11.59
CA GLY A 219 -10.91 58.95 12.13
C GLY A 219 -10.35 58.04 11.04
N THR A 220 -9.50 57.09 11.44
CA THR A 220 -8.91 56.11 10.53
C THR A 220 -8.99 54.70 11.08
N THR A 221 -9.00 53.70 10.20
CA THR A 221 -8.83 52.30 10.59
C THR A 221 -8.03 51.53 9.54
N ARG A 222 -7.54 50.36 9.94
CA ARG A 222 -6.83 49.39 9.09
C ARG A 222 -7.61 48.08 9.05
N PHE A 223 -7.10 47.12 8.30
CA PHE A 223 -7.71 45.81 8.13
C PHE A 223 -6.81 44.69 8.65
N THR A 224 -7.41 43.69 9.27
CA THR A 224 -6.79 42.42 9.64
C THR A 224 -7.39 41.30 8.81
N PHE A 225 -6.59 40.26 8.60
CA PHE A 225 -7.01 39.06 7.87
C PHE A 225 -6.93 37.87 8.80
N THR A 226 -7.88 36.96 8.63
CA THR A 226 -7.91 35.70 9.37
C THR A 226 -7.92 34.55 8.38
N ASN A 227 -7.06 33.57 8.64
CA ASN A 227 -7.02 32.34 7.88
C ASN A 227 -8.19 31.42 8.23
N SER A 228 -8.41 30.39 7.41
CA SER A 228 -9.40 29.34 7.66
C SER A 228 -9.14 28.50 8.91
N ASP A 229 -7.94 28.58 9.48
CA ASP A 229 -7.61 28.02 10.81
C ASP A 229 -8.00 28.93 11.98
N GLY A 230 -8.56 30.12 11.72
CA GLY A 230 -8.94 31.11 12.73
C GLY A 230 -7.79 31.98 13.25
N ASN A 231 -6.56 31.83 12.74
CA ASN A 231 -5.44 32.65 13.15
C ASN A 231 -5.40 33.96 12.34
N THR A 232 -5.14 35.08 13.02
CA THR A 232 -4.84 36.35 12.36
C THR A 232 -3.51 36.25 11.63
N VAL A 233 -3.46 36.75 10.40
CA VAL A 233 -2.26 36.73 9.56
C VAL A 233 -1.79 38.13 9.19
N ALA A 234 -0.52 38.22 8.79
CA ALA A 234 0.01 39.43 8.19
C ALA A 234 -0.80 39.81 6.93
N THR A 235 -0.79 41.10 6.60
CA THR A 235 -1.45 41.61 5.38
C THR A 235 -0.99 40.80 4.16
N PRO A 236 -1.91 40.12 3.45
CA PRO A 236 -1.55 39.31 2.29
C PRO A 236 -0.84 40.14 1.23
N THR A 237 0.25 39.61 0.69
CA THR A 237 0.99 40.25 -0.40
C THR A 237 0.08 40.43 -1.62
N GLY A 238 0.06 41.63 -2.20
CA GLY A 238 -0.75 41.94 -3.39
C GLY A 238 -2.23 42.22 -3.12
N VAL A 239 -2.64 42.36 -1.84
CA VAL A 239 -4.00 42.79 -1.52
C VAL A 239 -4.28 44.19 -2.08
N THR A 240 -5.43 44.36 -2.73
CA THR A 240 -5.98 45.66 -3.13
C THR A 240 -7.27 45.92 -2.37
N TYR A 241 -7.54 47.18 -2.06
CA TYR A 241 -8.76 47.60 -1.36
C TYR A 241 -9.56 48.56 -2.22
N SER A 242 -10.88 48.43 -2.17
CA SER A 242 -11.81 49.37 -2.79
C SER A 242 -12.99 49.62 -1.87
N VAL A 243 -13.48 50.86 -1.84
CA VAL A 243 -14.79 51.17 -1.26
C VAL A 243 -15.83 50.90 -2.35
N ILE A 244 -16.84 50.09 -2.03
CA ILE A 244 -17.88 49.70 -2.99
C ILE A 244 -19.26 50.14 -2.49
N GLY A 245 -20.22 50.25 -3.41
CA GLY A 245 -21.58 50.68 -3.11
C GLY A 245 -21.82 52.15 -3.41
N SER A 246 -22.90 52.70 -2.87
CA SER A 246 -23.39 54.05 -3.19
C SER A 246 -22.49 55.19 -2.70
N ASN A 247 -21.67 54.93 -1.68
CA ASN A 247 -20.73 55.89 -1.07
C ASN A 247 -19.26 55.63 -1.44
N ALA A 248 -19.01 54.90 -2.55
CA ALA A 248 -17.66 54.59 -3.00
C ALA A 248 -16.79 55.83 -3.26
N SER A 249 -17.42 56.95 -3.67
CA SER A 249 -16.73 58.22 -3.94
C SER A 249 -16.48 59.07 -2.68
N ASP A 250 -17.06 58.69 -1.54
CA ASP A 250 -17.05 59.50 -0.30
C ASP A 250 -15.90 59.12 0.65
N ALA A 251 -15.13 58.08 0.32
CA ALA A 251 -14.06 57.57 1.16
C ALA A 251 -12.85 57.13 0.33
N SER A 252 -11.69 57.05 0.97
CA SER A 252 -10.45 56.61 0.32
C SER A 252 -9.73 55.56 1.15
N ILE A 253 -8.96 54.70 0.48
CA ILE A 253 -8.06 53.75 1.13
C ILE A 253 -6.67 53.91 0.53
N THR A 254 -5.72 54.38 1.34
CA THR A 254 -4.33 54.55 0.93
C THR A 254 -3.43 53.73 1.85
N ASN A 255 -2.56 52.90 1.29
CA ASN A 255 -1.66 52.02 2.06
C ASN A 255 -2.38 51.18 3.15
N GLY A 256 -3.59 50.72 2.83
CA GLY A 256 -4.44 49.92 3.72
C GLY A 256 -5.04 50.69 4.90
N VAL A 257 -5.06 52.03 4.84
CA VAL A 257 -5.72 52.90 5.83
C VAL A 257 -6.98 53.49 5.20
N PHE A 258 -8.13 53.28 5.84
CA PHE A 258 -9.41 53.87 5.45
C PHE A 258 -9.58 55.27 6.07
N THR A 259 -10.05 56.22 5.27
CA THR A 259 -10.38 57.60 5.68
C THR A 259 -11.67 58.09 5.00
N THR A 260 -12.44 58.93 5.70
CA THR A 260 -13.56 59.69 5.14
C THR A 260 -13.90 60.90 6.01
N THR A 261 -14.56 61.89 5.41
CA THR A 261 -15.11 63.08 6.09
C THR A 261 -16.64 63.05 6.18
N ILE A 262 -17.29 61.99 5.72
CA ILE A 262 -18.74 61.84 5.70
C ILE A 262 -19.13 60.71 6.66
N ASP A 263 -20.20 60.90 7.42
CA ASP A 263 -20.76 59.86 8.28
C ASP A 263 -21.59 58.86 7.45
N GLY A 264 -21.61 57.60 7.88
CA GLY A 264 -22.28 56.54 7.13
C GLY A 264 -21.64 55.17 7.31
N THR A 265 -22.19 54.18 6.60
CA THR A 265 -21.67 52.81 6.60
C THR A 265 -21.01 52.50 5.28
N TYR A 266 -19.74 52.12 5.31
CA TYR A 266 -18.91 51.84 4.14
C TYR A 266 -18.64 50.35 4.02
N THR A 267 -18.80 49.81 2.81
CA THR A 267 -18.40 48.44 2.50
C THR A 267 -17.05 48.45 1.81
N ILE A 268 -16.10 47.75 2.41
CA ILE A 268 -14.73 47.65 1.92
C ILE A 268 -14.57 46.27 1.28
N GLN A 269 -14.15 46.25 0.02
CA GLN A 269 -13.74 45.05 -0.68
C GLN A 269 -12.22 44.92 -0.61
N ALA A 270 -11.72 43.77 -0.15
CA ALA A 270 -10.33 43.38 -0.24
C ALA A 270 -10.18 42.25 -1.26
N THR A 271 -9.29 42.44 -2.25
CA THR A 271 -9.06 41.48 -3.33
C THR A 271 -7.62 40.97 -3.28
N ILE A 272 -7.44 39.64 -3.27
CA ILE A 272 -6.15 38.94 -3.16
C ILE A 272 -6.11 37.88 -4.26
N GLY A 273 -5.47 38.18 -5.38
CA GLY A 273 -5.56 37.31 -6.57
C GLY A 273 -7.01 37.15 -7.03
N SER A 274 -7.55 35.93 -6.97
CA SER A 274 -8.96 35.63 -7.27
C SER A 274 -9.90 35.67 -6.07
N VAL A 275 -9.38 35.84 -4.85
CA VAL A 275 -10.18 35.88 -3.62
C VAL A 275 -10.69 37.30 -3.39
N THR A 276 -11.99 37.45 -3.19
CA THR A 276 -12.64 38.72 -2.86
C THR A 276 -13.39 38.59 -1.55
N LEU A 277 -13.05 39.43 -0.58
CA LEU A 277 -13.66 39.48 0.75
C LEU A 277 -14.21 40.88 1.02
N THR A 278 -15.18 40.98 1.93
CA THR A 278 -15.76 42.27 2.30
C THR A 278 -15.83 42.46 3.81
N THR A 279 -15.75 43.72 4.24
CA THR A 279 -15.95 44.12 5.65
C THR A 279 -16.60 45.50 5.72
N GLY A 280 -17.21 45.83 6.86
CA GLY A 280 -17.92 47.09 7.08
C GLY A 280 -17.17 48.04 8.01
N VAL A 281 -17.23 49.34 7.72
CA VAL A 281 -16.80 50.42 8.62
C VAL A 281 -17.96 51.39 8.80
N THR A 282 -18.36 51.62 10.05
CA THR A 282 -19.37 52.65 10.41
C THR A 282 -18.64 53.91 10.86
N VAL A 283 -19.00 55.04 10.26
CA VAL A 283 -18.47 56.35 10.59
C VAL A 283 -19.58 57.18 11.21
N THR A 284 -19.40 57.61 12.46
CA THR A 284 -20.38 58.43 13.17
C THR A 284 -20.00 59.90 13.13
N ALA A 285 -20.98 60.80 13.16
CA ALA A 285 -20.75 62.23 13.26
C ALA A 285 -19.77 62.57 14.42
N ALA A 286 -18.96 63.60 14.21
CA ALA A 286 -18.12 64.12 15.29
C ALA A 286 -19.03 64.73 16.39
N ASN A 287 -18.77 64.41 17.65
CA ASN A 287 -19.45 65.08 18.76
C ASN A 287 -19.02 66.55 18.76
N VAL A 288 -19.90 67.44 18.27
CA VAL A 288 -19.77 68.88 18.50
C VAL A 288 -20.16 69.13 19.95
N SER A 289 -19.17 69.26 20.83
CA SER A 289 -19.36 69.82 22.16
C SER A 289 -19.79 71.29 22.01
N SER A 290 -21.04 71.57 22.38
CA SER A 290 -21.64 72.91 22.45
C SER A 290 -20.94 73.81 23.46
#